data_AF-B6BWL7-F1
#
_entry.id   AF-B6BWL7-F1
#
_cell.length_a   1.000
_cell.length_b   1.000
_cell.length_c   1.000
_cell.angle_alpha   90.00
_cell.angle_beta   90.00
_cell.angle_gamma   90.00
#
_symmetry.space_group_name_H-M   'P 1'
#
loop_
_entity.id
_entity.type
_entity.pdbx_description
1 polymer ?
#
loop_
_entity_poly.entity_id
_entity_poly.type
_entity_poly.pdbx_seq_one_letter_code
_entity_poly.pdbx_strand_id
1 'polypeptide(L)'
;MSKKLKVKKNNFLKIMSCYDATSATIANLLGCDAILVGDSTGILNLGYKNTADVNLKDLIEILKIIKKVTTLPIIADLPSHSLTNNQLAISHAKKLTKCGADIIKIEGHGEINQLVATLTKKNIAICTHIGITPQKHSPKNTPSKYARIAKEHEYSGAKLIVLSKMSTAANKKVSESVSIPLVGYKNTNFCNGKVDVMYAALGLLKGEEIKININQQSVAFKHLINFFKKTS
;
A
#
# COMPACT_ATOMS: atom_id res chain seq x y z
N MET A 1 -22.30 0.18 7.90
CA MET A 1 -21.87 0.92 6.68
C MET A 1 -20.36 1.09 6.73
N SER A 2 -19.61 0.71 5.69
CA SER A 2 -18.17 0.99 5.64
C SER A 2 -17.94 2.50 5.60
N LYS A 3 -17.05 3.03 6.45
CA LYS A 3 -16.63 4.43 6.34
C LYS A 3 -15.80 4.52 5.06
N LYS A 4 -16.28 5.24 4.05
CA LYS A 4 -15.45 5.58 2.88
C LYS A 4 -14.36 6.56 3.33
N LEU A 5 -13.10 6.31 2.96
CA LEU A 5 -11.99 7.20 3.27
C LEU A 5 -12.25 8.57 2.62
N LYS A 6 -12.39 9.62 3.44
CA LYS A 6 -12.43 11.00 2.95
C LYS A 6 -10.99 11.51 2.83
N VAL A 7 -10.40 11.27 1.67
CA VAL A 7 -9.00 11.61 1.35
C VAL A 7 -8.90 13.12 1.07
N LYS A 8 -8.32 13.90 2.01
CA LYS A 8 -8.08 15.36 1.86
C LYS A 8 -6.60 15.69 2.04
N LYS A 9 -6.07 16.64 1.27
CA LYS A 9 -4.62 16.98 1.26
C LYS A 9 -4.12 17.50 2.60
N ASN A 10 -4.96 18.19 3.37
CA ASN A 10 -4.52 18.81 4.62
C ASN A 10 -4.52 17.88 5.84
N ASN A 11 -4.97 16.62 5.71
CA ASN A 11 -4.95 15.67 6.80
C ASN A 11 -3.73 14.75 6.69
N PHE A 12 -3.03 14.51 7.81
CA PHE A 12 -1.95 13.52 7.85
C PHE A 12 -2.53 12.11 7.96
N LEU A 13 -2.51 11.36 6.86
CA LEU A 13 -3.07 10.01 6.78
C LEU A 13 -2.13 8.96 7.40
N LYS A 14 -2.65 8.15 8.32
CA LYS A 14 -1.97 6.98 8.89
C LYS A 14 -2.50 5.71 8.24
N ILE A 15 -1.69 5.08 7.40
CA ILE A 15 -2.03 3.83 6.70
C ILE A 15 -1.09 2.73 7.17
N MET A 16 -1.63 1.58 7.56
CA MET A 16 -0.83 0.43 7.98
C MET A 16 -1.18 -0.79 7.13
N SER A 17 -0.16 -1.53 6.69
CA SER A 17 -0.44 -2.81 6.05
C SER A 17 -0.98 -3.82 7.07
N CYS A 18 -1.95 -4.62 6.69
CA CYS A 18 -2.54 -5.64 7.54
C CYS A 18 -2.69 -6.96 6.76
N TYR A 19 -2.55 -8.07 7.47
CA TYR A 19 -2.42 -9.40 6.87
C TYR A 19 -3.44 -10.40 7.43
N ASP A 20 -4.06 -10.06 8.55
CA ASP A 20 -4.96 -10.93 9.30
C ASP A 20 -5.92 -10.10 10.17
N ALA A 21 -6.80 -10.78 10.90
CA ALA A 21 -7.75 -10.13 11.79
C ALA A 21 -7.07 -9.34 12.93
N THR A 22 -5.98 -9.86 13.48
CA THR A 22 -5.28 -9.26 14.63
C THR A 22 -4.61 -7.93 14.24
N SER A 23 -3.88 -7.93 13.12
CA SER A 23 -3.26 -6.73 12.55
C SER A 23 -4.28 -5.65 12.21
N ALA A 24 -5.41 -6.02 11.62
CA ALA A 24 -6.51 -5.08 11.34
C ALA A 24 -7.14 -4.51 12.62
N THR A 25 -7.27 -5.34 13.67
CA THR A 25 -7.78 -4.90 14.98
C THR A 25 -6.81 -3.91 15.63
N ILE A 26 -5.50 -4.18 15.57
CA ILE A 26 -4.48 -3.26 16.05
C ILE A 26 -4.55 -1.92 15.30
N ALA A 27 -4.71 -1.94 13.97
CA ALA A 27 -4.87 -0.72 13.18
C ALA A 27 -6.07 0.12 13.62
N ASN A 28 -7.21 -0.51 13.95
CA ASN A 28 -8.36 0.19 14.52
C ASN A 28 -8.01 0.89 15.83
N LEU A 29 -7.39 0.16 16.76
CA LEU A 29 -7.06 0.67 18.09
C LEU A 29 -6.04 1.81 18.05
N LEU A 30 -5.10 1.77 17.10
CA LEU A 30 -4.14 2.85 16.86
C LEU A 30 -4.75 4.07 16.17
N GLY A 31 -6.02 4.00 15.76
CA GLY A 31 -6.70 5.07 15.03
C GLY A 31 -6.02 5.33 13.68
N CYS A 32 -5.69 4.27 12.93
CA CYS A 32 -5.30 4.40 11.53
C CYS A 32 -6.49 4.93 10.70
N ASP A 33 -6.19 5.70 9.65
CA ASP A 33 -7.22 6.24 8.75
C ASP A 33 -7.66 5.21 7.72
N ALA A 34 -6.77 4.29 7.36
CA ALA A 34 -7.03 3.18 6.44
C ALA A 34 -6.04 2.03 6.71
N ILE A 35 -6.36 0.87 6.16
CA ILE A 35 -5.46 -0.27 6.12
C ILE A 35 -5.12 -0.66 4.68
N LEU A 36 -3.95 -1.26 4.48
CA LEU A 36 -3.49 -1.75 3.19
C LEU A 36 -3.35 -3.28 3.22
N VAL A 37 -4.13 -3.95 2.38
CA VAL A 37 -3.93 -5.37 2.04
C VAL A 37 -3.04 -5.41 0.80
N GLY A 38 -1.74 -5.48 1.04
CA GLY A 38 -0.71 -5.37 0.01
C GLY A 38 -0.07 -6.69 -0.39
N ASP A 39 0.61 -6.69 -1.52
CA ASP A 39 1.38 -7.82 -2.04
C ASP A 39 2.59 -8.22 -1.16
N SER A 40 2.96 -7.38 -0.19
CA SER A 40 3.93 -7.71 0.86
C SER A 40 3.54 -8.94 1.67
N THR A 41 2.25 -9.30 1.70
CA THR A 41 1.77 -10.56 2.30
C THR A 41 2.39 -11.80 1.64
N GLY A 42 2.70 -11.76 0.35
CA GLY A 42 3.29 -12.90 -0.36
C GLY A 42 4.60 -13.31 0.29
N ILE A 43 5.48 -12.34 0.52
CA ILE A 43 6.77 -12.58 1.16
C ILE A 43 6.60 -12.82 2.66
N LEU A 44 5.88 -11.94 3.36
CA LEU A 44 5.91 -11.89 4.83
C LEU A 44 5.00 -12.92 5.51
N ASN A 45 3.99 -13.44 4.81
CA ASN A 45 2.99 -14.36 5.37
C ASN A 45 2.90 -15.67 4.59
N LEU A 46 3.07 -15.65 3.27
CA LEU A 46 2.96 -16.84 2.42
C LEU A 46 4.32 -17.47 2.05
N GLY A 47 5.44 -16.82 2.38
CA GLY A 47 6.78 -17.33 2.13
C GLY A 47 7.22 -17.30 0.65
N TYR A 48 6.56 -16.50 -0.19
CA TYR A 48 6.97 -16.31 -1.58
C TYR A 48 8.33 -15.61 -1.66
N LYS A 49 9.05 -15.85 -2.76
CA LYS A 49 10.34 -15.20 -3.01
C LYS A 49 10.16 -13.75 -3.44
N ASN A 50 9.11 -13.44 -4.20
CA ASN A 50 8.84 -12.11 -4.73
C ASN A 50 7.37 -11.70 -4.50
N THR A 51 7.11 -10.40 -4.38
CA THR A 51 5.72 -9.90 -4.32
C THR A 51 4.96 -10.10 -5.63
N ALA A 52 5.69 -10.24 -6.75
CA ALA A 52 5.10 -10.53 -8.06
C ALA A 52 4.43 -11.91 -8.15
N ASP A 53 4.77 -12.84 -7.25
CA ASP A 53 4.18 -14.18 -7.19
C ASP A 53 2.78 -14.18 -6.54
N VAL A 54 2.38 -13.06 -5.92
CA VAL A 54 1.06 -12.89 -5.32
C VAL A 54 -0.02 -12.94 -6.39
N ASN A 55 -0.99 -13.83 -6.19
CA ASN A 55 -2.13 -13.97 -7.05
C ASN A 55 -3.38 -13.29 -6.45
N LEU A 56 -4.44 -13.18 -7.25
CA LEU A 56 -5.69 -12.54 -6.82
C LEU A 56 -6.36 -13.28 -5.65
N LYS A 57 -6.28 -14.61 -5.61
CA LYS A 57 -6.91 -15.43 -4.57
C LYS A 57 -6.28 -15.16 -3.21
N ASP A 58 -4.96 -15.00 -3.15
CA ASP A 58 -4.23 -14.69 -1.92
C ASP A 58 -4.78 -13.43 -1.24
N LEU A 59 -4.92 -12.35 -2.02
CA LEU A 59 -5.44 -11.07 -1.51
C LEU A 59 -6.92 -11.17 -1.13
N ILE A 60 -7.73 -11.92 -1.89
CA ILE A 60 -9.16 -12.08 -1.60
C ILE A 60 -9.39 -12.76 -0.26
N GLU A 61 -8.62 -13.80 0.07
CA GLU A 61 -8.82 -14.50 1.35
C GLU A 61 -8.46 -13.60 2.54
N ILE A 62 -7.37 -12.83 2.43
CA ILE A 62 -6.99 -11.85 3.45
C ILE A 62 -8.04 -10.74 3.58
N LEU A 63 -8.55 -10.22 2.46
CA LEU A 63 -9.61 -9.21 2.46
C LEU A 63 -10.87 -9.70 3.19
N LYS A 64 -11.30 -10.93 2.92
CA LYS A 64 -12.47 -11.52 3.59
C LYS A 64 -12.28 -11.65 5.10
N ILE A 65 -11.07 -11.98 5.56
CA ILE A 65 -10.75 -12.08 6.99
C ILE A 65 -10.80 -10.69 7.62
N ILE A 66 -10.08 -9.74 7.04
CA ILE A 66 -9.95 -8.38 7.56
C ILE A 66 -11.31 -7.67 7.59
N LYS A 67 -12.14 -7.81 6.54
CA LYS A 67 -13.43 -7.12 6.45
C LYS A 67 -14.39 -7.48 7.58
N LYS A 68 -14.21 -8.63 8.24
CA LYS A 68 -15.04 -9.06 9.37
C LYS A 68 -14.75 -8.30 10.66
N VAL A 69 -13.56 -7.71 10.79
CA VAL A 69 -13.07 -7.14 12.07
C VAL A 69 -12.76 -5.65 12.03
N THR A 70 -12.92 -5.00 10.88
CA THR A 70 -12.71 -3.54 10.77
C THR A 70 -13.77 -2.84 9.93
N THR A 71 -14.04 -1.60 10.30
CA THR A 71 -14.84 -0.65 9.51
C THR A 71 -13.96 0.41 8.82
N LEU A 72 -12.64 0.35 9.01
CA LEU A 72 -11.70 1.22 8.32
C LEU A 72 -11.78 0.97 6.81
N PRO A 73 -11.57 2.03 6.01
CA PRO A 73 -11.37 1.88 4.58
C PRO A 73 -10.22 0.92 4.27
N ILE A 74 -10.45 0.02 3.33
CA ILE A 74 -9.45 -0.96 2.91
C ILE A 74 -8.89 -0.59 1.54
N ILE A 75 -7.59 -0.37 1.48
CA ILE A 75 -6.82 -0.27 0.24
C ILE A 75 -6.32 -1.68 -0.09
N ALA A 76 -6.56 -2.18 -1.30
CA ALA A 76 -6.07 -3.48 -1.74
C ALA A 76 -5.16 -3.33 -2.95
N ASP A 77 -4.03 -4.03 -2.95
CA ASP A 77 -3.17 -4.07 -4.13
C ASP A 77 -3.84 -4.80 -5.30
N LEU A 78 -3.66 -4.25 -6.50
CA LEU A 78 -3.87 -5.00 -7.72
C LEU A 78 -2.61 -5.84 -7.97
N PRO A 79 -2.72 -7.18 -8.07
CA PRO A 79 -1.57 -8.02 -8.35
C PRO A 79 -0.88 -7.67 -9.67
N SER A 80 0.45 -7.74 -9.71
CA SER A 80 1.29 -7.33 -10.85
C SER A 80 0.90 -8.02 -12.16
N HIS A 81 0.63 -9.33 -12.12
CA HIS A 81 0.23 -10.13 -13.28
C HIS A 81 -1.09 -9.65 -13.91
N SER A 82 -1.95 -8.97 -13.13
CA SER A 82 -3.20 -8.38 -13.65
C SER A 82 -2.92 -7.29 -14.69
N LEU A 83 -1.77 -6.62 -14.61
CA LEU A 83 -1.38 -5.52 -15.50
C LEU A 83 -0.87 -5.99 -16.87
N THR A 84 -0.81 -7.30 -17.13
CA THR A 84 -0.50 -7.86 -18.46
C THR A 84 -1.62 -7.63 -19.47
N ASN A 85 -2.86 -7.42 -18.99
CA ASN A 85 -4.03 -7.20 -19.82
C ASN A 85 -5.01 -6.24 -19.11
N ASN A 86 -5.39 -5.15 -19.76
CA ASN A 86 -6.33 -4.17 -19.21
C ASN A 86 -7.70 -4.78 -18.82
N GLN A 87 -8.23 -5.73 -19.60
CA GLN A 87 -9.50 -6.39 -19.26
C GLN A 87 -9.35 -7.23 -17.99
N LEU A 88 -8.21 -7.92 -17.84
CA LEU A 88 -7.88 -8.70 -16.65
C LEU A 88 -7.75 -7.80 -15.42
N ALA A 89 -6.99 -6.70 -15.53
CA ALA A 89 -6.85 -5.68 -14.49
C ALA A 89 -8.21 -5.15 -14.02
N ILE A 90 -9.11 -4.83 -14.95
CA ILE A 90 -10.46 -4.35 -14.64
C ILE A 90 -11.29 -5.43 -13.93
N SER A 91 -11.23 -6.67 -14.39
CA SER A 91 -11.92 -7.80 -13.76
C SER A 91 -11.43 -8.04 -12.33
N HIS A 92 -10.11 -8.04 -12.14
CA HIS A 92 -9.46 -8.24 -10.85
C HIS A 92 -9.79 -7.09 -9.87
N ALA A 93 -9.70 -5.84 -10.30
CA ALA A 93 -10.08 -4.68 -9.50
C ALA A 93 -11.54 -4.78 -9.02
N LYS A 94 -12.48 -5.12 -9.92
CA LYS A 94 -13.89 -5.35 -9.56
C LYS A 94 -14.05 -6.49 -8.54
N LYS A 95 -13.29 -7.58 -8.68
CA LYS A 95 -13.36 -8.72 -7.77
C LYS A 95 -12.87 -8.34 -6.37
N LEU A 96 -11.73 -7.63 -6.28
CA LEU A 96 -11.21 -7.09 -5.02
C LEU A 96 -12.22 -6.15 -4.34
N THR A 97 -12.84 -5.24 -5.10
CA THR A 97 -13.89 -4.36 -4.57
C THR A 97 -15.09 -5.14 -4.03
N LYS A 98 -15.57 -6.15 -4.77
CA LYS A 98 -16.64 -7.04 -4.29
C LYS A 98 -16.26 -7.81 -3.02
N CYS A 99 -14.98 -8.11 -2.82
CA CYS A 99 -14.47 -8.81 -1.64
C CYS A 99 -14.14 -7.89 -0.46
N GLY A 100 -14.40 -6.58 -0.56
CA GLY A 100 -14.35 -5.66 0.57
C GLY A 100 -13.31 -4.55 0.47
N ALA A 101 -12.54 -4.48 -0.62
CA ALA A 101 -11.65 -3.36 -0.89
C ALA A 101 -12.45 -2.09 -1.24
N ASP A 102 -12.16 -0.98 -0.56
CA ASP A 102 -12.78 0.32 -0.82
C ASP A 102 -11.97 1.15 -1.84
N ILE A 103 -10.66 0.90 -1.93
CA ILE A 103 -9.72 1.56 -2.86
C ILE A 103 -8.80 0.49 -3.46
N ILE A 104 -8.52 0.58 -4.77
CA ILE A 104 -7.56 -0.29 -5.44
C ILE A 104 -6.23 0.44 -5.61
N LYS A 105 -5.14 -0.14 -5.11
CA LYS A 105 -3.77 0.35 -5.30
C LYS A 105 -3.18 -0.25 -6.57
N ILE A 106 -2.61 0.59 -7.43
CA ILE A 106 -1.96 0.17 -8.69
C ILE A 106 -0.56 0.76 -8.76
N GLU A 107 0.43 -0.10 -8.98
CA GLU A 107 1.82 0.32 -9.20
C GLU A 107 2.08 0.61 -10.68
N GLY A 108 2.70 1.76 -10.96
CA GLY A 108 3.07 2.14 -12.32
C GLY A 108 3.21 3.64 -12.53
N HIS A 109 3.91 4.00 -13.59
CA HIS A 109 4.08 5.37 -14.04
C HIS A 109 3.06 5.68 -15.15
N GLY A 110 3.44 6.41 -16.21
CA GLY A 110 2.50 6.88 -17.23
C GLY A 110 1.76 5.75 -17.96
N GLU A 111 2.30 4.54 -17.98
CA GLU A 111 1.71 3.39 -18.67
C GLU A 111 0.39 2.91 -18.07
N ILE A 112 0.07 3.25 -16.81
CA ILE A 112 -1.20 2.85 -16.17
C ILE A 112 -2.30 3.92 -16.26
N ASN A 113 -2.02 5.11 -16.80
CA ASN A 113 -2.97 6.25 -16.81
C ASN A 113 -4.33 5.88 -17.43
N GLN A 114 -4.33 5.18 -18.57
CA GLN A 114 -5.56 4.74 -19.24
C GLN A 114 -6.38 3.76 -18.38
N LEU A 115 -5.70 2.85 -17.66
CA LEU A 115 -6.34 1.92 -16.75
C LEU A 115 -6.96 2.67 -15.56
N VAL A 116 -6.22 3.62 -14.97
CA VAL A 116 -6.70 4.49 -13.86
C VAL A 116 -7.96 5.24 -14.29
N ALA A 117 -7.95 5.86 -15.47
CA ALA A 117 -9.11 6.56 -16.02
C ALA A 117 -10.31 5.63 -16.24
N THR A 118 -10.07 4.43 -16.77
CA THR A 118 -11.12 3.43 -17.02
C THR A 118 -11.76 2.94 -15.73
N LEU A 119 -10.96 2.65 -14.71
CA LEU A 119 -11.46 2.19 -13.40
C LEU A 119 -12.20 3.30 -12.65
N THR A 120 -11.69 4.53 -12.72
CA THR A 120 -12.35 5.70 -12.12
C THR A 120 -13.72 5.95 -12.74
N LYS A 121 -13.84 5.86 -14.08
CA LYS A 121 -15.13 5.93 -14.79
C LYS A 121 -16.12 4.84 -14.37
N LYS A 122 -15.62 3.72 -13.82
CA LYS A 122 -16.43 2.62 -13.27
C LYS A 122 -16.70 2.78 -11.76
N ASN A 123 -16.49 3.97 -11.20
CA ASN A 123 -16.69 4.30 -9.79
C ASN A 123 -15.80 3.48 -8.82
N ILE A 124 -14.64 3.01 -9.28
CA ILE A 124 -13.63 2.37 -8.43
C ILE A 124 -12.62 3.45 -8.02
N ALA A 125 -12.46 3.67 -6.72
CA ALA A 125 -11.47 4.61 -6.21
C ALA A 125 -10.06 4.04 -6.36
N ILE A 126 -9.14 4.86 -6.88
CA ILE A 126 -7.78 4.43 -7.19
C ILE A 126 -6.74 5.15 -6.32
N CYS A 127 -5.83 4.37 -5.77
CA CYS A 127 -4.56 4.82 -5.23
C CYS A 127 -3.46 4.44 -6.23
N THR A 128 -2.67 5.38 -6.72
CA THR A 128 -1.49 5.03 -7.54
C THR A 128 -0.24 4.91 -6.66
N HIS A 129 0.77 4.21 -7.14
CA HIS A 129 2.04 4.03 -6.45
C HIS A 129 3.19 4.27 -7.44
N ILE A 130 3.99 5.31 -7.17
CA ILE A 130 5.11 5.74 -8.01
C ILE A 130 6.43 5.77 -7.22
N GLY A 131 7.55 5.81 -7.93
CA GLY A 131 8.89 5.72 -7.33
C GLY A 131 9.50 4.35 -7.58
N ILE A 132 10.15 3.78 -6.57
CA ILE A 132 10.66 2.41 -6.64
C ILE A 132 9.54 1.47 -6.19
N THR A 133 8.87 0.86 -7.17
CA THR A 133 7.73 -0.04 -6.98
C THR A 133 8.19 -1.51 -6.95
N PRO A 134 7.87 -2.29 -5.90
CA PRO A 134 8.31 -3.68 -5.77
C PRO A 134 7.92 -4.58 -6.94
N GLN A 135 6.75 -4.37 -7.56
CA GLN A 135 6.22 -5.30 -8.57
C GLN A 135 6.98 -5.29 -9.91
N LYS A 136 7.56 -4.14 -10.29
CA LYS A 136 8.15 -3.94 -11.63
C LYS A 136 9.59 -3.42 -11.61
N HIS A 137 10.19 -3.20 -10.44
CA HIS A 137 11.54 -2.60 -10.30
C HIS A 137 11.71 -1.36 -11.19
N SER A 138 10.81 -0.39 -11.06
CA SER A 138 10.84 0.79 -11.93
C SER A 138 12.14 1.60 -11.77
N PRO A 139 12.72 2.12 -12.86
CA PRO A 139 13.94 2.92 -12.80
C PRO A 139 13.69 4.22 -12.04
N LYS A 140 14.73 4.73 -11.37
CA LYS A 140 14.71 6.05 -10.75
C LYS A 140 14.50 7.11 -11.83
N ASN A 141 13.61 8.07 -11.57
CA ASN A 141 13.36 9.22 -12.44
C ASN A 141 13.79 10.53 -11.78
N THR A 142 13.88 11.59 -12.57
CA THR A 142 14.14 12.95 -12.07
C THR A 142 12.92 13.50 -11.30
N PRO A 143 13.12 14.44 -10.36
CA PRO A 143 12.01 15.12 -9.66
C PRO A 143 10.92 15.66 -10.61
N SER A 144 11.31 16.32 -11.70
CA SER A 144 10.38 16.86 -12.69
C SER A 144 9.57 15.79 -13.41
N LYS A 145 10.19 14.64 -13.73
CA LYS A 145 9.48 13.53 -14.37
C LYS A 145 8.48 12.88 -13.42
N TYR A 146 8.82 12.70 -12.14
CA TYR A 146 7.86 12.23 -11.14
C TYR A 146 6.68 13.18 -10.95
N ALA A 147 6.92 14.49 -10.91
CA ALA A 147 5.85 15.49 -10.82
C ALA A 147 4.89 15.40 -12.02
N ARG A 148 5.43 15.23 -13.23
CA ARG A 148 4.60 15.00 -14.43
C ARG A 148 3.75 13.73 -14.32
N ILE A 149 4.37 12.61 -13.94
CA ILE A 149 3.66 11.33 -13.74
C ILE A 149 2.55 11.47 -12.70
N ALA A 150 2.82 12.11 -11.57
CA ALA A 150 1.82 12.32 -10.52
C ALA A 150 0.63 13.17 -10.99
N LYS A 151 0.90 14.23 -11.76
CA LYS A 151 -0.14 15.07 -12.37
C LYS A 151 -0.98 14.32 -13.39
N GLU A 152 -0.36 13.46 -14.21
CA GLU A 152 -1.08 12.60 -15.15
C GLU A 152 -1.95 11.56 -14.43
N HIS A 153 -1.49 11.00 -13.30
CA HIS A 153 -2.29 10.11 -12.45
C HIS A 153 -3.50 10.81 -11.85
N GLU A 154 -3.31 12.01 -11.30
CA GLU A 154 -4.40 12.84 -10.78
C GLU A 154 -5.42 13.17 -11.87
N TYR A 155 -4.96 13.60 -13.05
CA TYR A 155 -5.82 13.88 -14.20
C TYR A 155 -6.60 12.64 -14.64
N SER A 156 -5.97 11.46 -14.57
CA SER A 156 -6.62 10.18 -14.86
C SER A 156 -7.63 9.75 -13.79
N GLY A 157 -7.71 10.46 -12.65
CA GLY A 157 -8.73 10.24 -11.63
C GLY A 157 -8.25 9.54 -10.36
N ALA A 158 -6.93 9.34 -10.19
CA ALA A 158 -6.38 8.88 -8.93
C ALA A 158 -6.83 9.79 -7.77
N LYS A 159 -7.07 9.20 -6.61
CA LYS A 159 -7.53 9.91 -5.39
C LYS A 159 -6.48 9.99 -4.30
N LEU A 160 -5.42 9.19 -4.42
CA LEU A 160 -4.31 9.06 -3.47
C LEU A 160 -3.09 8.60 -4.26
N ILE A 161 -1.89 9.07 -3.89
CA ILE A 161 -0.64 8.56 -4.47
C ILE A 161 0.31 8.13 -3.34
N VAL A 162 0.84 6.91 -3.44
CA VAL A 162 1.97 6.45 -2.63
C VAL A 162 3.28 6.84 -3.31
N LEU A 163 4.18 7.49 -2.56
CA LEU A 163 5.55 7.81 -3.00
C LEU A 163 6.55 6.89 -2.28
N SER A 164 7.20 5.99 -3.02
CA SER A 164 8.11 5.00 -2.44
C SER A 164 9.56 5.26 -2.80
N LYS A 165 10.41 5.35 -1.76
CA LYS A 165 11.88 5.44 -1.87
C LYS A 165 12.36 6.52 -2.85
N MET A 166 11.63 7.63 -2.89
CA MET A 166 11.95 8.82 -3.67
C MET A 166 12.78 9.80 -2.82
N SER A 167 13.59 10.63 -3.48
CA SER A 167 14.35 11.67 -2.78
C SER A 167 13.43 12.77 -2.25
N THR A 168 13.87 13.49 -1.21
CA THR A 168 13.13 14.62 -0.64
C THR A 168 12.81 15.69 -1.69
N ALA A 169 13.73 15.96 -2.62
CA ALA A 169 13.51 16.88 -3.74
C ALA A 169 12.42 16.39 -4.70
N ALA A 170 12.36 15.08 -4.97
CA ALA A 170 11.31 14.50 -5.79
C ALA A 170 9.94 14.54 -5.09
N ASN A 171 9.86 14.19 -3.81
CA ASN A 171 8.63 14.31 -3.02
C ASN A 171 8.11 15.77 -3.01
N LYS A 172 9.00 16.74 -2.77
CA LYS A 172 8.65 18.17 -2.80
C LYS A 172 8.02 18.56 -4.13
N LYS A 173 8.70 18.22 -5.24
CA LYS A 173 8.22 18.58 -6.59
C LYS A 173 6.87 17.93 -6.92
N VAL A 174 6.65 16.69 -6.50
CA VAL A 174 5.36 16.02 -6.66
C VAL A 174 4.27 16.71 -5.82
N SER A 175 4.57 17.02 -4.55
CA SER A 175 3.65 17.69 -3.62
C SER A 175 3.17 19.07 -4.11
N GLU A 176 4.04 19.80 -4.79
CA GLU A 176 3.72 21.08 -5.43
C GLU A 176 2.87 20.92 -6.70
N SER A 177 2.89 19.75 -7.34
CA SER A 177 2.27 19.54 -8.67
C SER A 177 0.85 18.97 -8.66
N VAL A 178 0.41 18.39 -7.54
CA VAL A 178 -0.90 17.72 -7.43
C VAL A 178 -1.75 18.26 -6.28
N SER A 179 -3.07 18.14 -6.38
CA SER A 179 -4.03 18.53 -5.34
C SER A 179 -4.50 17.37 -4.46
N ILE A 180 -4.34 16.13 -4.93
CA ILE A 180 -4.66 14.93 -4.16
C ILE A 180 -3.59 14.60 -3.09
N PRO A 181 -3.95 13.86 -2.02
CA PRO A 181 -3.02 13.54 -0.94
C PRO A 181 -1.92 12.59 -1.38
N LEU A 182 -0.77 12.77 -0.75
CA LEU A 182 0.43 11.97 -0.96
C LEU A 182 0.75 11.21 0.32
N VAL A 183 1.06 9.93 0.20
CA VAL A 183 1.45 9.09 1.32
C VAL A 183 2.86 8.56 1.08
N GLY A 184 3.77 8.86 2.00
CA GLY A 184 5.16 8.45 1.90
C GLY A 184 5.38 7.03 2.42
N TYR A 185 6.14 6.22 1.68
CA TYR A 185 6.75 4.99 2.17
C TYR A 185 8.27 5.21 2.30
N LYS A 186 8.82 4.98 3.49
CA LYS A 186 10.22 5.26 3.90
C LYS A 186 10.65 6.74 3.90
N ASN A 187 10.08 7.59 3.05
CA ASN A 187 10.30 9.04 3.09
C ASN A 187 8.96 9.78 3.08
N THR A 188 8.63 10.44 4.20
CA THR A 188 7.38 11.20 4.37
C THR A 188 7.55 12.71 4.20
N ASN A 189 8.77 13.19 3.95
CA ASN A 189 8.99 14.63 3.72
C ASN A 189 8.13 15.08 2.55
N PHE A 190 7.40 16.20 2.73
CA PHE A 190 6.44 16.76 1.77
C PHE A 190 5.22 15.88 1.44
N CYS A 191 4.96 14.82 2.21
CA CYS A 191 3.77 13.99 2.08
C CYS A 191 2.70 14.36 3.13
N ASN A 192 1.44 14.08 2.82
CA ASN A 192 0.28 14.27 3.68
C ASN A 192 -0.12 12.96 4.39
N GLY A 193 0.85 12.10 4.65
CA GLY A 193 0.61 10.83 5.31
C GLY A 193 1.76 9.86 5.17
N LYS A 194 1.61 8.73 5.84
CA LYS A 194 2.57 7.66 5.90
C LYS A 194 1.88 6.32 5.71
N VAL A 195 2.52 5.45 4.93
CA VAL A 195 2.19 4.02 4.86
C VAL A 195 3.40 3.23 5.33
N ASP A 196 3.17 2.19 6.13
CA ASP A 196 4.23 1.28 6.54
C ASP A 196 3.76 -0.17 6.60
N VAL A 197 4.75 -1.06 6.46
CA VAL A 197 4.62 -2.49 6.67
C VAL A 197 4.53 -2.76 8.17
N MET A 198 3.45 -3.38 8.67
CA MET A 198 3.25 -3.56 10.12
C MET A 198 4.46 -4.19 10.84
N TYR A 199 5.03 -5.28 10.30
CA TYR A 199 6.21 -5.91 10.91
C TYR A 199 7.45 -4.99 10.93
N ALA A 200 7.61 -4.14 9.92
CA ALA A 200 8.67 -3.13 9.94
C ALA A 200 8.40 -2.03 10.97
N ALA A 201 7.14 -1.59 11.12
CA ALA A 201 6.73 -0.62 12.13
C ALA A 201 6.92 -1.15 13.58
N LEU A 202 6.74 -2.46 13.79
CA LEU A 202 7.07 -3.15 15.04
C LEU A 202 8.58 -3.31 15.27
N GLY A 203 9.41 -2.93 14.29
CA GLY A 203 10.85 -3.12 14.32
C GLY A 203 11.29 -4.58 14.17
N LEU A 204 10.39 -5.51 13.81
CA LEU A 204 10.66 -6.95 13.68
C LEU A 204 11.47 -7.30 12.42
N LEU A 205 11.50 -6.43 11.42
CA LEU A 205 12.25 -6.66 10.18
C LEU A 205 13.52 -5.79 10.14
N LYS A 206 14.61 -6.36 9.61
CA LYS A 206 15.87 -5.67 9.30
C LYS A 206 15.91 -5.24 7.83
N GLY A 207 16.56 -4.11 7.59
CA GLY A 207 16.81 -3.59 6.23
C GLY A 207 15.64 -2.81 5.64
N GLU A 208 15.84 -2.34 4.41
CA GLU A 208 14.87 -1.49 3.71
C GLU A 208 13.96 -2.24 2.72
N GLU A 209 14.24 -3.51 2.50
CA GLU A 209 13.49 -4.38 1.58
C GLU A 209 12.43 -5.17 2.33
N ILE A 210 11.34 -5.49 1.62
CA ILE A 210 10.30 -6.39 2.13
C ILE A 210 10.83 -7.81 1.98
N LYS A 211 11.50 -8.31 3.02
CA LYS A 211 12.06 -9.66 3.13
C LYS A 211 11.88 -10.18 4.55
N ILE A 212 11.77 -11.50 4.71
CA ILE A 212 11.83 -12.14 6.03
C ILE A 212 13.29 -12.09 6.51
N ASN A 213 13.65 -11.00 7.19
CA ASN A 213 14.95 -10.84 7.86
C ASN A 213 14.70 -10.35 9.28
N ILE A 214 14.68 -11.27 10.24
CA ILE A 214 14.22 -10.97 11.60
C ILE A 214 15.22 -10.11 12.36
N ASN A 215 14.71 -9.00 12.91
CA ASN A 215 15.46 -8.15 13.81
C ASN A 215 15.51 -8.75 15.22
N GLN A 216 16.50 -9.60 15.46
CA GLN A 216 16.73 -10.19 16.78
C GLN A 216 17.08 -9.18 17.88
N GLN A 217 17.42 -7.93 17.51
CA GLN A 217 17.68 -6.86 18.46
C GLN A 217 16.41 -6.05 18.81
N SER A 218 15.30 -6.30 18.12
CA SER A 218 14.03 -5.60 18.34
C SER A 218 13.45 -5.87 19.72
N VAL A 219 12.69 -4.90 20.23
CA VAL A 219 11.97 -5.04 21.51
C VAL A 219 11.01 -6.23 21.46
N ALA A 220 10.29 -6.40 20.34
CA ALA A 220 9.36 -7.52 20.18
C ALA A 220 10.07 -8.89 20.23
N PHE A 221 11.21 -9.05 19.56
CA PHE A 221 11.97 -10.30 19.62
C PHE A 221 12.56 -10.56 21.01
N LYS A 222 13.14 -9.53 21.64
CA LYS A 222 13.66 -9.62 23.02
C LYS A 222 12.56 -9.96 24.04
N HIS A 223 11.35 -9.44 23.83
CA HIS A 223 10.19 -9.79 24.64
C HIS A 223 9.88 -11.29 24.55
N LEU A 224 9.87 -11.88 23.34
CA LEU A 224 9.67 -13.32 23.15
C LEU A 224 10.76 -14.15 23.83
N ILE A 225 12.04 -13.76 23.69
CA ILE A 225 13.14 -14.43 24.41
C ILE A 225 12.86 -14.45 25.91
N ASN A 226 12.53 -13.28 26.48
CA ASN A 226 12.31 -13.16 27.92
C ASN A 226 11.07 -13.91 28.39
N PHE A 227 10.01 -13.96 27.57
CA PHE A 227 8.79 -14.73 27.85
C PHE A 227 9.09 -16.22 28.05
N PHE A 228 9.86 -16.83 27.14
CA PHE A 228 10.22 -18.25 27.22
C PHE A 228 11.39 -18.54 28.18
N LYS A 229 12.23 -17.56 28.52
CA LYS A 229 13.28 -17.73 29.54
C LYS A 229 12.75 -17.72 30.97
N LYS A 230 11.59 -17.11 31.23
CA LYS A 230 10.99 -17.02 32.58
C LYS A 230 10.32 -18.32 33.06
N THR A 231 10.42 -19.40 32.30
CA THR A 231 9.81 -20.71 32.57
C THR A 231 10.82 -21.80 32.96
N SER A 232 11.93 -21.42 33.61
CA SER A 232 12.86 -22.35 34.26
C SER A 232 13.16 -21.88 35.68
#